data_AF-A0A0J9SRW7-F1
#
_entry.id   AF-A0A0J9SRW7-F1
#
_cell.length_a   1.000
_cell.length_b   1.000
_cell.length_c   1.000
_cell.angle_alpha   90.00
_cell.angle_beta   90.00
_cell.angle_gamma   90.00
#
_symmetry.space_group_name_H-M   'P 1'
#
loop_
_entity.id
_entity.type
_entity.pdbx_description
1 polymer ?
#
loop_
_entity_poly.entity_id
_entity_poly.type
_entity_poly.pdbx_seq_one_letter_code
_entity_poly.pdbx_strand_id
1 'polypeptide(L)'
;LTDVYEYLDTSYNSHNANSSCDGCTLLNNKARIICCAIQNGMKGWKSAPVLKQVLGTTDNTKICDYFTHWLYGIIRKSKITDSEIYNLYEKMKDILKDVCNYENTKESDVIRYMRIYDRNVLKDKRELYDFLEYYNNIKKALTNEKPINKDEYCKYIEYMFNLYQKMEMNNYQQLYDMETDYFKEKFRKVNGDLSFLENKCHGEYLYLIFDK
;
A
#
# COMPACT_ATOMS: atom_id res chain seq x y z
N LEU A 1 -6.46 -2.39 -8.77
CA LEU A 1 -5.45 -1.50 -8.14
C LEU A 1 -5.00 -0.39 -9.10
N THR A 2 -4.88 -0.63 -10.41
CA THR A 2 -4.50 0.39 -11.40
C THR A 2 -5.48 1.56 -11.39
N ASP A 3 -6.78 1.28 -11.49
CA ASP A 3 -7.83 2.31 -11.54
C ASP A 3 -7.90 3.17 -10.27
N VAL A 4 -7.55 2.60 -9.11
CA VAL A 4 -7.53 3.32 -7.81
C VAL A 4 -6.33 4.25 -7.76
N TYR A 5 -5.15 3.75 -8.10
CA TYR A 5 -3.95 4.58 -8.12
C TYR A 5 -3.99 5.60 -9.25
N GLU A 6 -4.56 5.27 -10.40
CA GLU A 6 -4.82 6.23 -11.49
C GLU A 6 -5.77 7.33 -11.04
N TYR A 7 -6.85 6.99 -10.33
CA TYR A 7 -7.75 7.99 -9.76
C TYR A 7 -7.02 8.91 -8.76
N LEU A 8 -6.26 8.33 -7.82
CA LEU A 8 -5.51 9.08 -6.83
C LEU A 8 -4.40 9.94 -7.48
N ASP A 9 -3.68 9.41 -8.46
CA ASP A 9 -2.64 10.11 -9.20
C ASP A 9 -3.24 11.24 -10.05
N THR A 10 -4.38 11.01 -10.71
CA THR A 10 -5.09 12.05 -11.48
C THR A 10 -5.51 13.19 -10.57
N SER A 11 -6.13 12.86 -9.42
CA SER A 11 -6.56 13.83 -8.42
C SER A 11 -5.38 14.60 -7.81
N TYR A 12 -4.28 13.92 -7.51
CA TYR A 12 -3.07 14.53 -7.00
C TYR A 12 -2.42 15.47 -8.03
N ASN A 13 -2.27 15.02 -9.28
CA ASN A 13 -1.59 15.78 -10.32
C ASN A 13 -2.40 17.01 -10.78
N SER A 14 -3.73 16.95 -10.78
CA SER A 14 -4.57 18.11 -11.12
C SER A 14 -4.43 19.27 -10.13
N HIS A 15 -3.95 19.01 -8.91
CA HIS A 15 -3.85 19.99 -7.84
C HIS A 15 -2.42 20.26 -7.36
N ASN A 16 -1.40 19.69 -8.02
CA ASN A 16 0.01 19.85 -7.68
C ASN A 16 0.60 21.22 -8.13
N ALA A 17 -0.01 21.88 -9.12
CA ALA A 17 0.44 23.20 -9.60
C ALA A 17 -0.21 24.35 -8.78
N ASN A 18 0.56 25.00 -7.91
CA ASN A 18 0.20 26.26 -7.22
C ASN A 18 -1.08 26.23 -6.35
N SER A 19 -1.45 25.09 -5.77
CA SER A 19 -2.65 25.02 -4.94
C SER A 19 -2.48 25.73 -3.60
N SER A 20 -3.29 26.78 -3.38
CA SER A 20 -3.57 27.26 -2.03
C SER A 20 -4.59 26.32 -1.37
N CYS A 21 -4.41 26.05 -0.09
CA CYS A 21 -5.37 25.31 0.71
C CYS A 21 -5.26 25.75 2.17
N ASP A 22 -6.41 25.89 2.84
CA ASP A 22 -6.45 26.46 4.18
C ASP A 22 -5.92 25.50 5.25
N GLY A 23 -5.97 24.17 5.00
CA GLY A 23 -5.61 23.16 5.99
C GLY A 23 -4.12 22.81 6.09
N CYS A 24 -3.29 23.23 5.14
CA CYS A 24 -1.87 22.85 5.08
C CYS A 24 -0.91 24.06 5.17
N THR A 25 -1.41 25.24 5.55
CA THR A 25 -0.66 26.51 5.57
C THR A 25 0.57 26.49 6.48
N LEU A 26 0.57 25.67 7.53
CA LEU A 26 1.67 25.52 8.50
C LEU A 26 2.80 24.59 8.03
N LEU A 27 2.66 23.94 6.87
CA LEU A 27 3.71 23.09 6.30
C LEU A 27 4.70 23.91 5.46
N ASN A 28 5.95 23.43 5.38
CA ASN A 28 6.96 23.94 4.45
C ASN A 28 6.48 23.85 2.99
N ASN A 29 7.14 24.57 2.08
CA ASN A 29 6.72 24.65 0.68
C ASN A 29 6.53 23.28 -0.01
N LYS A 30 7.38 22.27 0.24
CA LYS A 30 7.29 20.98 -0.49
C LYS A 30 6.20 20.06 0.06
N ALA A 31 6.16 19.84 1.37
CA ALA A 31 5.12 19.05 2.01
C ALA A 31 3.75 19.74 1.94
N ARG A 32 3.73 21.08 1.96
CA ARG A 32 2.51 21.86 1.72
C ARG A 32 1.91 21.60 0.36
N ILE A 33 2.73 21.53 -0.71
CA ILE A 33 2.23 21.21 -2.05
C ILE A 33 1.57 19.83 -2.06
N ILE A 34 2.22 18.81 -1.46
CA ILE A 34 1.66 17.46 -1.36
C ILE A 34 0.35 17.47 -0.57
N CYS A 35 0.36 18.10 0.61
CA CYS A 35 -0.81 18.19 1.48
C CYS A 35 -1.96 18.95 0.79
N CYS A 36 -1.69 20.06 0.10
CA CYS A 36 -2.72 20.81 -0.62
C CYS A 36 -3.25 20.07 -1.84
N ALA A 37 -2.41 19.35 -2.56
CA ALA A 37 -2.85 18.49 -3.66
C ALA A 37 -3.80 17.39 -3.14
N ILE A 38 -3.42 16.72 -2.05
CA ILE A 38 -4.27 15.73 -1.37
C ILE A 38 -5.54 16.41 -0.86
N GLN A 39 -5.44 17.46 -0.06
CA GLN A 39 -6.59 18.13 0.54
C GLN A 39 -7.55 18.64 -0.54
N ASN A 40 -7.09 19.18 -1.66
CA ASN A 40 -7.99 19.64 -2.73
C ASN A 40 -8.57 18.47 -3.54
N GLY A 41 -7.79 17.43 -3.83
CA GLY A 41 -8.30 16.19 -4.40
C GLY A 41 -9.33 15.50 -3.50
N MET A 42 -9.18 15.69 -2.18
CA MET A 42 -10.02 15.12 -1.13
C MET A 42 -11.13 16.06 -0.61
N LYS A 43 -11.09 17.38 -0.91
CA LYS A 43 -12.20 18.32 -0.64
C LYS A 43 -13.49 17.86 -1.31
N GLY A 44 -13.35 17.01 -2.32
CA GLY A 44 -14.42 16.29 -2.96
C GLY A 44 -14.84 14.99 -2.28
N TRP A 45 -14.51 14.66 -1.01
CA TRP A 45 -14.82 13.38 -0.32
C TRP A 45 -16.31 12.94 -0.26
N LYS A 46 -17.21 13.70 -0.90
CA LYS A 46 -18.31 13.12 -1.70
C LYS A 46 -17.86 12.07 -2.74
N SER A 47 -16.55 11.85 -2.91
CA SER A 47 -15.88 10.85 -3.71
C SER A 47 -15.50 9.60 -2.92
N ALA A 48 -15.70 9.54 -1.60
CA ALA A 48 -15.66 8.26 -0.89
C ALA A 48 -16.59 7.22 -1.57
N PRO A 49 -17.81 7.57 -2.02
CA PRO A 49 -18.60 6.74 -2.94
C PRO A 49 -17.87 6.32 -4.23
N VAL A 50 -17.11 7.22 -4.86
CA VAL A 50 -16.33 6.93 -6.08
C VAL A 50 -15.18 5.98 -5.77
N LEU A 51 -14.43 6.20 -4.69
CA LEU A 51 -13.38 5.28 -4.24
C LEU A 51 -13.96 3.92 -3.87
N LYS A 52 -15.10 3.89 -3.17
CA LYS A 52 -15.86 2.65 -2.87
C LYS A 52 -16.27 1.92 -4.15
N GLN A 53 -16.73 2.66 -5.16
CA GLN A 53 -17.11 2.11 -6.46
C GLN A 53 -15.89 1.55 -7.22
N VAL A 54 -14.80 2.31 -7.32
CA VAL A 54 -13.57 1.90 -8.02
C VAL A 54 -12.90 0.71 -7.30
N LEU A 55 -12.91 0.70 -5.97
CA LEU A 55 -12.41 -0.41 -5.16
C LEU A 55 -13.37 -1.60 -5.11
N GLY A 56 -14.63 -1.41 -5.50
CA GLY A 56 -15.68 -2.41 -5.34
C GLY A 56 -15.91 -2.84 -3.88
N THR A 57 -15.63 -1.95 -2.92
CA THR A 57 -15.72 -2.24 -1.48
C THR A 57 -16.45 -1.13 -0.73
N THR A 58 -17.18 -1.50 0.31
CA THR A 58 -17.73 -0.55 1.29
C THR A 58 -16.90 -0.47 2.56
N ASP A 59 -15.87 -1.32 2.69
CA ASP A 59 -14.96 -1.38 3.83
C ASP A 59 -14.02 -0.18 3.83
N ASN A 60 -14.24 0.71 4.80
CA ASN A 60 -13.43 1.89 4.98
C ASN A 60 -11.97 1.55 5.33
N THR A 61 -11.71 0.44 6.03
CA THR A 61 -10.34 -0.01 6.36
C THR A 61 -9.55 -0.25 5.08
N LYS A 62 -10.17 -0.96 4.14
CA LYS A 62 -9.56 -1.23 2.84
C LYS A 62 -9.21 0.05 2.09
N ILE A 63 -10.13 1.02 2.04
CA ILE A 63 -9.89 2.33 1.40
C ILE A 63 -8.66 3.01 2.01
N CYS A 64 -8.52 2.93 3.33
CA CYS A 64 -7.45 3.56 4.07
C CYS A 64 -6.11 2.87 3.90
N ASP A 65 -6.08 1.54 3.82
CA ASP A 65 -4.88 0.78 3.50
C ASP A 65 -4.38 1.17 2.09
N TYR A 66 -5.28 1.22 1.11
CA TYR A 66 -4.96 1.65 -0.25
C TYR A 66 -4.39 3.07 -0.30
N PHE A 67 -5.05 4.03 0.35
CA PHE A 67 -4.58 5.40 0.39
C PHE A 67 -3.22 5.52 1.06
N THR A 68 -3.01 4.79 2.16
CA THR A 68 -1.76 4.79 2.92
C THR A 68 -0.60 4.28 2.07
N HIS A 69 -0.77 3.16 1.37
CA HIS A 69 0.25 2.60 0.48
C HIS A 69 0.51 3.48 -0.76
N TRP A 70 -0.53 4.13 -1.29
CA TRP A 70 -0.37 5.14 -2.32
C TRP A 70 0.49 6.33 -1.83
N LEU A 71 0.18 6.84 -0.63
CA LEU A 71 0.91 7.95 0.00
C LEU A 71 2.38 7.59 0.25
N TYR A 72 2.69 6.36 0.67
CA TYR A 72 4.07 5.87 0.76
C TYR A 72 4.82 6.00 -0.57
N GLY A 73 4.12 5.75 -1.68
CA GLY A 73 4.59 6.01 -3.03
C GLY A 73 4.96 7.47 -3.31
N ILE A 74 4.06 8.38 -2.96
CA ILE A 74 4.25 9.82 -3.13
C ILE A 74 5.44 10.29 -2.28
N ILE A 75 5.47 9.92 -1.00
CA ILE A 75 6.55 10.27 -0.07
C ILE A 75 7.88 9.76 -0.60
N ARG A 76 7.97 8.47 -0.98
CA ARG A 76 9.20 7.85 -1.54
C ARG A 76 9.77 8.62 -2.73
N LYS A 77 8.91 9.09 -3.63
CA LYS A 77 9.31 9.86 -4.83
C LYS A 77 9.60 11.34 -4.53
N SER A 78 9.04 11.87 -3.46
CA SER A 78 9.20 13.28 -3.06
C SER A 78 10.58 13.54 -2.42
N LYS A 79 11.07 14.79 -2.53
CA LYS A 79 12.32 15.25 -1.91
C LYS A 79 12.07 16.07 -0.63
N ILE A 80 11.21 15.53 0.25
CA ILE A 80 10.88 16.10 1.56
C ILE A 80 11.70 15.42 2.67
N THR A 81 12.04 16.15 3.73
CA THR A 81 12.81 15.64 4.89
C THR A 81 11.91 14.90 5.87
N ASP A 82 12.51 14.13 6.80
CA ASP A 82 11.76 13.34 7.79
C ASP A 82 10.83 14.19 8.67
N SER A 83 11.27 15.40 9.05
CA SER A 83 10.41 16.36 9.77
C SER A 83 9.21 16.81 8.93
N GLU A 84 9.41 16.96 7.62
CA GLU A 84 8.35 17.33 6.69
C GLU A 84 7.38 16.16 6.46
N ILE A 85 7.89 14.92 6.45
CA ILE A 85 7.07 13.70 6.42
C ILE A 85 6.22 13.60 7.69
N TYR A 86 6.79 13.83 8.88
CA TYR A 86 6.06 13.82 10.14
C TYR A 86 4.89 14.80 10.11
N ASN A 87 5.17 16.06 9.75
CA ASN A 87 4.13 17.09 9.69
C ASN A 87 3.07 16.77 8.63
N LEU A 88 3.47 16.16 7.50
CA LEU A 88 2.52 15.68 6.50
C LEU A 88 1.61 14.59 7.08
N TYR A 89 2.16 13.60 7.77
CA TYR A 89 1.37 12.53 8.38
C TYR A 89 0.40 13.02 9.45
N GLU A 90 0.80 13.94 10.32
CA GLU A 90 -0.12 14.55 11.29
C GLU A 90 -1.30 15.23 10.59
N LYS A 91 -1.07 15.90 9.46
CA LYS A 91 -2.15 16.47 8.65
C LYS A 91 -2.99 15.43 7.93
N MET A 92 -2.39 14.35 7.46
CA MET A 92 -3.15 13.25 6.87
C MET A 92 -4.04 12.58 7.92
N LYS A 93 -3.58 12.42 9.17
CA LYS A 93 -4.42 11.92 10.27
C LYS A 93 -5.67 12.77 10.45
N ASP A 94 -5.52 14.09 10.49
CA ASP A 94 -6.65 15.03 10.62
C ASP A 94 -7.64 14.92 9.45
N ILE A 95 -7.13 14.77 8.22
CA ILE A 95 -7.95 14.63 7.01
C ILE A 95 -8.66 13.28 6.98
N LEU A 96 -7.98 12.21 7.40
CA LEU A 96 -8.46 10.84 7.26
C LEU A 96 -9.38 10.38 8.38
N LYS A 97 -9.40 11.06 9.53
CA LYS A 97 -10.11 10.61 10.75
C LYS A 97 -11.59 10.24 10.54
N ASP A 98 -12.29 10.96 9.65
CA ASP A 98 -13.74 10.78 9.45
C ASP A 98 -14.08 9.68 8.41
N VAL A 99 -13.07 9.13 7.72
CA VAL A 99 -13.24 8.05 6.74
C VAL A 99 -12.55 6.79 7.20
N CYS A 100 -11.32 6.91 7.66
CA CYS A 100 -10.58 5.82 8.24
C CYS A 100 -11.01 5.62 9.67
N ASN A 101 -12.07 4.82 9.83
CA ASN A 101 -12.58 4.48 11.15
C ASN A 101 -11.67 3.44 11.81
N TYR A 102 -10.51 3.91 12.25
CA TYR A 102 -9.53 3.16 13.02
C TYR A 102 -10.00 2.90 14.47
N GLU A 103 -11.28 3.16 14.80
CA GLU A 103 -11.87 3.04 16.14
C GLU A 103 -11.66 1.68 16.82
N ASN A 104 -11.36 0.61 16.07
CA ASN A 104 -11.03 -0.70 16.61
C ASN A 104 -9.52 -1.04 16.60
N THR A 105 -8.69 -0.15 16.09
CA THR A 105 -7.23 -0.25 16.21
C THR A 105 -6.81 0.57 17.41
N LYS A 106 -5.81 0.10 18.17
CA LYS A 106 -5.31 0.90 19.28
C LYS A 106 -4.74 2.19 18.69
N GLU A 107 -4.85 3.31 19.40
CA GLU A 107 -4.25 4.60 19.00
C GLU A 107 -2.76 4.44 18.59
N SER A 108 -2.09 3.43 19.14
CA SER A 108 -0.74 2.99 18.78
C SER A 108 -0.57 2.54 17.33
N ASP A 109 -1.58 1.96 16.70
CA ASP A 109 -1.45 1.32 15.37
C ASP A 109 -1.46 2.39 14.27
N VAL A 110 -2.39 3.35 14.33
CA VAL A 110 -2.39 4.54 13.45
C VAL A 110 -1.08 5.34 13.61
N ILE A 111 -0.61 5.51 14.85
CA ILE A 111 0.67 6.17 15.16
C ILE A 111 1.87 5.35 14.64
N ARG A 112 1.78 4.02 14.62
CA ARG A 112 2.83 3.12 14.13
C ARG A 112 2.96 3.14 12.61
N TYR A 113 1.85 3.24 11.88
CA TYR A 113 1.86 3.41 10.41
C TYR A 113 2.35 4.81 9.99
N MET A 114 2.08 5.85 10.79
CA MET A 114 2.37 7.25 10.47
C MET A 114 3.73 7.77 10.98
N ARG A 115 4.64 6.90 11.45
CA ARG A 115 6.00 7.26 11.90
C ARG A 115 7.12 6.60 11.09
N ILE A 116 6.80 6.10 9.89
CA ILE A 116 7.78 5.48 9.02
C ILE A 116 8.39 6.53 8.09
N TYR A 117 9.65 6.88 8.34
CA TYR A 117 10.40 7.83 7.51
C TYR A 117 11.37 7.15 6.55
N ASP A 118 11.79 5.92 6.89
CA ASP A 118 12.70 5.15 6.06
C ASP A 118 12.04 4.82 4.72
N ARG A 119 12.58 5.41 3.67
CA ARG A 119 12.06 5.30 2.30
C ARG A 119 12.16 3.88 1.73
N ASN A 120 13.10 3.07 2.21
CA ASN A 120 13.17 1.66 1.86
C ASN A 120 12.06 0.88 2.55
N VAL A 121 11.76 1.18 3.82
CA VAL A 121 10.59 0.59 4.51
C VAL A 121 9.30 0.97 3.77
N LEU A 122 9.11 2.25 3.44
CA LEU A 122 7.95 2.70 2.66
C LEU A 122 7.83 2.00 1.29
N LYS A 123 8.95 1.79 0.61
CA LYS A 123 9.01 1.07 -0.66
C LYS A 123 8.57 -0.38 -0.47
N ASP A 124 9.20 -1.08 0.46
CA ASP A 124 9.00 -2.50 0.70
C ASP A 124 7.53 -2.75 1.09
N LYS A 125 6.97 -1.96 2.03
CA LYS A 125 5.55 -2.05 2.43
C LYS A 125 4.60 -1.93 1.25
N ARG A 126 4.78 -0.89 0.43
CA ARG A 126 3.98 -0.69 -0.78
C ARG A 126 4.09 -1.85 -1.75
N GLU A 127 5.30 -2.31 -2.05
CA GLU A 127 5.52 -3.39 -3.02
C GLU A 127 4.83 -4.69 -2.60
N LEU A 128 4.94 -5.07 -1.31
CA LEU A 128 4.29 -6.28 -0.82
C LEU A 128 2.76 -6.14 -0.81
N TYR A 129 2.23 -5.00 -0.34
CA TYR A 129 0.78 -4.76 -0.36
C TYR A 129 0.21 -4.79 -1.77
N ASP A 130 0.86 -4.09 -2.73
CA ASP A 130 0.45 -4.06 -4.13
C ASP A 130 0.46 -5.48 -4.74
N PHE A 131 1.49 -6.29 -4.45
CA PHE A 131 1.54 -7.69 -4.86
C PHE A 131 0.35 -8.49 -4.32
N LEU A 132 0.06 -8.38 -3.03
CA LEU A 132 -1.03 -9.12 -2.40
C LEU A 132 -2.38 -8.77 -3.03
N GLU A 133 -2.65 -7.49 -3.30
CA GLU A 133 -3.88 -7.08 -3.98
C GLU A 133 -3.99 -7.63 -5.41
N TYR A 134 -2.87 -7.67 -6.16
CA TYR A 134 -2.86 -8.15 -7.54
C TYR A 134 -2.70 -9.66 -7.69
N TYR A 135 -2.37 -10.40 -6.64
CA TYR A 135 -2.04 -11.82 -6.74
C TYR A 135 -3.14 -12.64 -7.42
N ASN A 136 -4.41 -12.34 -7.18
CA ASN A 136 -5.51 -13.04 -7.85
C ASN A 136 -5.52 -12.86 -9.38
N ASN A 137 -5.06 -11.71 -9.87
CA ASN A 137 -4.95 -11.46 -11.31
C ASN A 137 -3.75 -12.22 -11.89
N ILE A 138 -2.63 -12.25 -11.16
CA ILE A 138 -1.45 -13.04 -11.54
C ILE A 138 -1.82 -14.53 -11.60
N LYS A 139 -2.52 -15.03 -10.58
CA LYS A 139 -3.01 -16.41 -10.52
C LYS A 139 -3.89 -16.75 -11.72
N LYS A 140 -4.84 -15.88 -12.08
CA LYS A 140 -5.68 -16.05 -13.28
C LYS A 140 -4.83 -16.11 -14.55
N ALA A 141 -3.86 -15.22 -14.72
CA ALA A 141 -2.97 -15.22 -15.88
C ALA A 141 -2.15 -16.52 -15.99
N LEU A 142 -1.66 -17.05 -14.86
CA LEU A 142 -0.91 -18.31 -14.76
C LEU A 142 -1.76 -19.58 -14.91
N THR A 143 -3.09 -19.46 -14.84
CA THR A 143 -4.01 -20.60 -14.98
C THR A 143 -4.18 -21.02 -16.43
N ASN A 144 -3.94 -20.11 -17.39
CA ASN A 144 -4.02 -20.40 -18.82
C ASN A 144 -3.12 -21.59 -19.22
N GLU A 145 -3.54 -22.38 -20.20
CA GLU A 145 -2.77 -23.55 -20.69
C GLU A 145 -1.37 -23.14 -21.18
N LYS A 146 -1.26 -21.95 -21.78
CA LYS A 146 0.01 -21.32 -22.19
C LYS A 146 0.05 -19.90 -21.65
N PRO A 147 0.48 -19.69 -20.40
CA PRO A 147 0.57 -18.36 -19.83
C PRO A 147 1.61 -17.54 -20.59
N ILE A 148 1.18 -16.43 -21.18
CA ILE A 148 2.11 -15.42 -21.71
C ILE A 148 2.90 -14.86 -20.53
N ASN A 149 4.22 -14.72 -20.69
CA ASN A 149 5.13 -14.18 -19.67
C ASN A 149 5.16 -14.97 -18.34
N LYS A 150 4.89 -16.28 -18.38
CA LYS A 150 4.96 -17.17 -17.21
C LYS A 150 6.21 -16.92 -16.36
N ASP A 151 7.38 -16.90 -17.01
CA ASP A 151 8.66 -16.76 -16.32
C ASP A 151 8.83 -15.40 -15.64
N GLU A 152 8.28 -14.34 -16.23
CA GLU A 152 8.29 -13.00 -15.61
C GLU A 152 7.39 -12.96 -14.37
N TYR A 153 6.20 -13.58 -14.45
CA TYR A 153 5.31 -13.70 -13.29
C TYR A 153 5.95 -14.54 -12.18
N CYS A 154 6.59 -15.66 -12.51
CA CYS A 154 7.25 -16.50 -11.50
C CYS A 154 8.44 -15.76 -10.84
N LYS A 155 9.26 -15.05 -11.61
CA LYS A 155 10.34 -14.20 -11.05
C LYS A 155 9.80 -13.09 -10.15
N TYR A 156 8.68 -12.49 -10.52
CA TYR A 156 8.03 -11.46 -9.70
C TYR A 156 7.46 -12.05 -8.39
N ILE A 157 6.84 -13.23 -8.45
CA ILE A 157 6.36 -13.94 -7.25
C ILE A 157 7.53 -14.29 -6.33
N GLU A 158 8.61 -14.85 -6.87
CA GLU A 158 9.83 -15.14 -6.12
C GLU A 158 10.39 -13.90 -5.42
N TYR A 159 10.52 -12.78 -6.15
CA TYR A 159 10.95 -11.51 -5.57
C TYR A 159 10.06 -11.09 -4.39
N MET A 160 8.73 -11.25 -4.51
CA MET A 160 7.79 -10.86 -3.46
C MET A 160 7.82 -11.78 -2.24
N PHE A 161 8.05 -13.07 -2.44
CA PHE A 161 8.26 -14.02 -1.35
C PHE A 161 9.56 -13.74 -0.60
N ASN A 162 10.65 -13.44 -1.32
CA ASN A 162 11.91 -13.00 -0.73
C ASN A 162 11.78 -11.66 0.00
N LEU A 163 10.97 -10.73 -0.53
CA LEU A 163 10.66 -9.45 0.12
C LEU A 163 9.93 -9.67 1.45
N TYR A 164 8.92 -10.55 1.48
CA TYR A 164 8.24 -10.93 2.71
C TYR A 164 9.23 -11.51 3.75
N GLN A 165 10.12 -12.41 3.34
CA GLN A 165 11.11 -12.98 4.25
C GLN A 165 12.07 -11.93 4.80
N LYS A 166 12.53 -11.01 3.95
CA LYS A 166 13.34 -9.86 4.38
C LYS A 166 12.62 -9.03 5.43
N MET A 167 11.31 -8.85 5.32
CA MET A 167 10.51 -8.12 6.32
C MET A 167 10.40 -8.88 7.65
N GLU A 168 10.11 -10.19 7.61
CA GLU A 168 10.03 -11.04 8.80
C GLU A 168 11.38 -11.15 9.53
N MET A 169 12.49 -11.23 8.79
CA MET A 169 13.84 -11.30 9.37
C MET A 169 14.38 -9.92 9.78
N ASN A 170 13.64 -8.83 9.55
CA ASN A 170 14.09 -7.49 9.90
C ASN A 170 14.07 -7.32 11.43
N ASN A 171 15.11 -6.71 12.00
CA ASN A 171 15.15 -6.38 13.43
C ASN A 171 14.00 -5.46 13.88
N TYR A 172 13.35 -4.79 12.93
CA TYR A 172 12.14 -3.98 13.10
C TYR A 172 10.96 -4.59 12.34
N GLN A 173 10.80 -5.92 12.35
CA GLN A 173 9.67 -6.65 11.71
C GLN A 173 8.31 -6.02 12.01
N GLN A 174 8.18 -5.46 13.21
CA GLN A 174 7.05 -4.73 13.73
C GLN A 174 6.60 -3.54 12.85
N LEU A 175 7.45 -3.02 11.97
CA LEU A 175 7.07 -2.00 10.98
C LEU A 175 6.24 -2.57 9.82
N TYR A 176 6.26 -3.89 9.63
CA TYR A 176 5.69 -4.61 8.50
C TYR A 176 4.47 -5.48 8.86
N ASP A 177 4.08 -5.56 10.15
CA ASP A 177 3.01 -6.46 10.65
C ASP A 177 1.78 -6.51 9.73
N MET A 178 1.26 -5.35 9.29
CA MET A 178 0.10 -5.29 8.40
C MET A 178 0.30 -6.09 7.10
N GLU A 179 1.42 -5.88 6.38
CA GLU A 179 1.62 -6.52 5.09
C GLU A 179 2.07 -7.98 5.25
N THR A 180 2.86 -8.28 6.29
CA THR A 180 3.26 -9.65 6.60
C THR A 180 2.10 -10.50 7.10
N ASP A 181 1.20 -9.95 7.91
CA ASP A 181 -0.01 -10.65 8.36
C ASP A 181 -0.97 -10.85 7.19
N TYR A 182 -1.16 -9.85 6.33
CA TYR A 182 -1.97 -10.02 5.13
C TYR A 182 -1.37 -11.09 4.19
N PHE A 183 -0.04 -11.12 4.04
CA PHE A 183 0.64 -12.18 3.30
C PHE A 183 0.36 -13.56 3.91
N LYS A 184 0.56 -13.70 5.23
CA LYS A 184 0.29 -14.93 5.97
C LYS A 184 -1.14 -15.36 5.75
N GLU A 185 -2.13 -14.50 5.99
CA GLU A 185 -3.55 -14.81 5.79
C GLU A 185 -3.87 -15.30 4.38
N LYS A 186 -3.27 -14.66 3.36
CA LYS A 186 -3.48 -15.00 1.96
C LYS A 186 -2.94 -16.40 1.61
N PHE A 187 -1.76 -16.73 2.11
CA PHE A 187 -1.06 -17.97 1.78
C PHE A 187 -1.18 -19.07 2.86
N ARG A 188 -1.84 -18.81 3.99
CA ARG A 188 -2.04 -19.74 5.13
C ARG A 188 -2.68 -21.06 4.73
N LYS A 189 -3.50 -21.07 3.68
CA LYS A 189 -4.10 -22.30 3.15
C LYS A 189 -3.08 -23.01 2.25
N VAL A 190 -2.25 -23.83 2.89
CA VAL A 190 -1.17 -24.61 2.23
C VAL A 190 -1.66 -25.38 0.99
N ASN A 191 -2.89 -25.88 1.02
CA ASN A 191 -3.44 -26.71 -0.07
C ASN A 191 -4.10 -25.91 -1.21
N GLY A 192 -4.14 -24.58 -1.13
CA GLY A 192 -4.81 -23.73 -2.12
C GLY A 192 -3.80 -22.99 -3.01
N ASP A 193 -3.31 -21.87 -2.51
CA ASP A 193 -2.46 -20.97 -3.29
C ASP A 193 -1.01 -21.43 -3.34
N LEU A 194 -0.49 -22.04 -2.27
CA LEU A 194 0.86 -22.60 -2.29
C LEU A 194 0.97 -23.80 -3.23
N SER A 195 0.05 -24.77 -3.16
CA SER A 195 0.05 -25.89 -4.11
C SER A 195 -0.09 -25.44 -5.57
N PHE A 196 -0.86 -24.36 -5.82
CA PHE A 196 -0.93 -23.75 -7.15
C PHE A 196 0.45 -23.22 -7.60
N LEU A 197 1.15 -22.49 -6.73
CA LEU A 197 2.47 -21.96 -7.02
C LEU A 197 3.52 -23.06 -7.16
N GLU A 198 3.51 -24.09 -6.31
CA GLU A 198 4.42 -25.24 -6.42
C GLU A 198 4.31 -25.92 -7.79
N ASN A 199 3.10 -25.98 -8.37
CA ASN A 199 2.86 -26.53 -9.70
C ASN A 199 3.24 -25.57 -10.84
N LYS A 200 2.92 -24.27 -10.71
CA LYS A 200 3.06 -23.30 -11.81
C LYS A 200 4.41 -22.59 -11.81
N CYS A 201 4.87 -22.16 -10.64
CA CYS A 201 6.11 -21.40 -10.42
C CYS A 201 6.95 -22.10 -9.34
N HIS A 202 7.57 -23.21 -9.73
CA HIS A 202 8.40 -23.98 -8.81
C HIS A 202 9.63 -23.17 -8.36
N GLY A 203 9.93 -23.17 -7.07
CA GLY A 203 11.12 -22.54 -6.52
C GLY A 203 11.30 -22.83 -5.03
N GLU A 204 12.55 -22.79 -4.58
CA GLU A 204 12.93 -23.08 -3.18
C GLU A 204 12.31 -22.09 -2.19
N TYR A 205 12.07 -20.85 -2.63
CA TYR A 205 11.46 -19.78 -1.84
C TYR A 205 10.07 -20.12 -1.26
N LEU A 206 9.34 -21.07 -1.87
CA LEU A 206 8.03 -21.51 -1.38
C LEU A 206 8.12 -22.32 -0.08
N TYR A 207 9.19 -23.10 0.08
CA TYR A 207 9.40 -23.98 1.23
C TYR A 207 9.96 -23.24 2.45
N LEU A 208 10.55 -22.07 2.23
CA LEU A 208 11.18 -21.27 3.28
C LEU A 208 10.18 -20.40 4.08
N ILE A 209 8.90 -20.39 3.73
CA ILE A 209 7.87 -19.53 4.36
C ILE A 209 6.88 -20.32 5.21
N PHE A 210 6.57 -21.55 4.82
CA PHE A 210 5.62 -22.39 5.53
C PHE A 210 6.38 -23.65 5.92
N ASP A 211 6.74 -23.75 7.21
CA ASP A 211 7.23 -25.00 7.79
C ASP A 211 6.24 -26.11 7.39
N LYS A 212 6.68 -27.00 6.50
CA LYS A 212 5.97 -28.24 6.16
C LYS A 212 6.42 -29.35 7.08
#